data_AF-A0A7W4LUW3-F1
#
_entry.id   AF-A0A7W4LUW3-F1
#
_cell.length_a   1.000
_cell.length_b   1.000
_cell.length_c   1.000
_cell.angle_alpha   90.00
_cell.angle_beta   90.00
_cell.angle_gamma   90.00
#
_symmetry.space_group_name_H-M   'P 1'
#
loop_
_entity.id
_entity.type
_entity.pdbx_description
1 polymer ?
#
loop_
_entity_poly.entity_id
_entity_poly.type
_entity_poly.pdbx_seq_one_letter_code
_entity_poly.pdbx_strand_id
1 'polypeptide(L)'
;MLRRLGDVLVQRVTNCVLQTDDQVLLLQKPRRGWWVAPGGKMESGESVRDSVIREYREETGIYILNPQLKGVFTFIIKEQEQIVSEWMMFTFVADSYTGRNVAESEEGVLKWHDVKDIHSLPMAPGDGHILDFMIKGQGLLHGTFTYTPDFELLSYRLDPQLIK
;
A
#
# COMPACT_ATOMS: atom_id res chain seq x y z
N MET A 1 32.80 8.16 0.84
CA MET A 1 33.05 7.17 -0.23
C MET A 1 31.69 6.68 -0.72
N LEU A 2 31.13 7.29 -1.78
CA LEU A 2 29.89 6.78 -2.38
C LEU A 2 30.25 5.51 -3.14
N ARG A 3 29.86 4.35 -2.60
CA ARG A 3 29.83 3.11 -3.38
C ARG A 3 28.71 3.28 -4.41
N ARG A 4 29.06 3.37 -5.70
CA ARG A 4 28.11 3.02 -6.75
C ARG A 4 27.87 1.52 -6.61
N LEU A 5 26.82 1.16 -5.87
CA LEU A 5 26.16 -0.12 -6.07
C LEU A 5 25.71 -0.11 -7.54
N GLY A 6 25.97 -1.19 -8.29
CA GLY A 6 25.48 -1.31 -9.67
C GLY A 6 23.99 -0.94 -9.71
N ASP A 7 23.57 -0.23 -10.76
CA ASP A 7 22.30 0.50 -10.87
C ASP A 7 21.05 -0.39 -10.70
N VAL A 8 20.79 -0.89 -9.50
CA VAL A 8 19.54 -1.55 -9.13
C VAL A 8 18.61 -0.43 -8.68
N LEU A 9 17.75 0.00 -9.60
CA LEU A 9 16.73 0.99 -9.32
C LEU A 9 15.66 0.35 -8.44
N VAL A 10 15.65 0.65 -7.15
CA VAL A 10 14.60 0.18 -6.23
C VAL A 10 13.28 0.85 -6.63
N GLN A 11 12.28 0.05 -6.98
CA GLN A 11 10.94 0.57 -7.26
C GLN A 11 10.34 1.15 -5.98
N ARG A 12 9.68 2.30 -6.10
CA ARG A 12 8.99 2.97 -4.99
C ARG A 12 7.52 3.09 -5.34
N VAL A 13 6.66 2.70 -4.41
CA VAL A 13 5.20 2.68 -4.57
C VAL A 13 4.59 3.51 -3.46
N THR A 14 3.50 4.21 -3.74
CA THR A 14 2.70 4.89 -2.75
C THR A 14 1.25 4.41 -2.82
N ASN A 15 0.58 4.35 -1.69
CA ASN A 15 -0.87 4.12 -1.64
C ASN A 15 -1.49 4.89 -0.48
N CYS A 16 -2.81 5.02 -0.49
CA CYS A 16 -3.54 5.68 0.58
C CYS A 16 -4.70 4.84 1.07
N VAL A 17 -4.82 4.68 2.38
CA VAL A 17 -6.03 4.20 3.04
C VAL A 17 -6.90 5.42 3.30
N LEU A 18 -7.88 5.66 2.42
CA LEU A 18 -8.92 6.65 2.64
C LEU A 18 -9.99 6.04 3.52
N GLN A 19 -10.11 6.54 4.74
CA GLN A 19 -11.11 6.09 5.71
C GLN A 19 -12.07 7.23 6.01
N THR A 20 -13.36 7.02 5.76
CA THR A 20 -14.41 7.98 6.15
C THR A 20 -15.50 7.25 6.91
N ASP A 21 -15.89 7.78 8.06
CA ASP A 21 -16.75 7.09 9.02
C ASP A 21 -16.17 5.70 9.33
N ASP A 22 -16.99 4.65 9.15
CA ASP A 22 -16.61 3.25 9.34
C ASP A 22 -16.30 2.53 8.03
N GLN A 23 -15.92 3.26 6.97
CA GLN A 23 -15.64 2.68 5.66
C GLN A 23 -14.26 3.03 5.11
N VAL A 24 -13.70 2.12 4.31
CA VAL A 24 -12.46 2.33 3.54
C VAL A 24 -12.69 2.08 2.06
N LEU A 25 -12.08 2.90 1.21
CA LEU A 25 -12.10 2.67 -0.23
C LEU A 25 -10.94 1.75 -0.62
N LEU A 26 -11.26 0.63 -1.26
CA LEU A 26 -10.30 -0.35 -1.77
C LEU A 26 -10.51 -0.61 -3.25
N LEU A 27 -9.45 -1.07 -3.91
CA LEU A 27 -9.43 -1.47 -5.32
C LEU A 27 -9.20 -2.98 -5.42
N GLN A 28 -10.02 -3.68 -6.19
CA GLN A 28 -9.87 -5.10 -6.46
C GLN A 28 -9.15 -5.33 -7.79
N LYS A 29 -7.96 -5.93 -7.74
CA LYS A 29 -7.19 -6.24 -8.96
C LYS A 29 -7.79 -7.42 -9.71
N PRO A 30 -7.97 -7.34 -11.05
CA PRO A 30 -8.69 -8.34 -11.84
C PRO A 30 -8.02 -9.72 -11.84
N ARG A 31 -6.70 -9.78 -11.65
CA ARG A 31 -5.93 -11.02 -11.84
C ARG A 31 -5.98 -11.99 -10.65
N ARG A 32 -5.95 -11.48 -9.42
CA ARG A 32 -5.97 -12.30 -8.18
C ARG A 32 -7.25 -12.12 -7.36
N GLY A 33 -8.11 -11.17 -7.73
CA GLY A 33 -9.29 -10.79 -6.94
C GLY A 33 -8.94 -10.18 -5.59
N TRP A 34 -7.66 -9.84 -5.36
CA TRP A 34 -7.19 -9.25 -4.12
C TRP A 34 -7.54 -7.77 -4.03
N TRP A 35 -7.95 -7.34 -2.84
CA TRP A 35 -8.20 -5.96 -2.50
C TRP A 35 -6.94 -5.29 -2.00
N VAL A 36 -6.69 -4.07 -2.46
CA VAL A 36 -5.55 -3.24 -2.09
C VAL A 36 -5.98 -1.80 -1.84
N ALA A 37 -5.19 -1.07 -1.06
CA ALA A 37 -5.30 0.38 -1.00
C ALA A 37 -4.90 0.99 -2.35
N PRO A 38 -5.70 1.90 -2.95
CA PRO A 38 -5.36 2.51 -4.23
C PRO A 38 -4.07 3.33 -4.18
N GLY A 39 -3.35 3.34 -5.30
CA GLY A 39 -2.10 4.06 -5.54
C GLY A 39 -1.12 3.23 -6.38
N GLY A 40 -0.03 3.85 -6.79
CA GLY A 40 0.89 3.25 -7.75
C GLY A 40 2.33 3.72 -7.63
N LYS A 41 3.04 3.73 -8.76
CA LYS A 41 4.49 3.88 -8.79
C LYS A 41 4.89 5.35 -8.73
N MET A 42 5.95 5.65 -7.99
CA MET A 42 6.53 7.00 -8.02
C MET A 42 7.21 7.27 -9.34
N GLU A 43 6.99 8.45 -9.90
CA GLU A 43 7.76 8.97 -11.03
C GLU A 43 9.08 9.61 -10.56
N SER A 44 9.94 9.92 -11.53
CA SER A 44 11.22 10.59 -11.25
C SER A 44 10.98 12.04 -10.82
N GLY A 45 11.61 12.45 -9.72
CA GLY A 45 11.51 13.81 -9.19
C GLY A 45 10.31 14.06 -8.25
N GLU A 46 9.36 13.13 -8.13
CA GLU A 46 8.23 13.27 -7.21
C GLU A 46 8.65 13.08 -5.74
N SER A 47 8.03 13.86 -4.85
CA SER A 47 7.97 13.48 -3.44
C SER A 47 6.98 12.32 -3.25
N VAL A 48 7.13 11.55 -2.16
CA VAL A 48 6.16 10.49 -1.81
C VAL A 48 4.73 11.03 -1.67
N ARG A 49 4.59 12.29 -1.26
CA ARG A 49 3.28 12.94 -1.09
C ARG A 49 2.67 13.36 -2.43
N ASP A 50 3.49 13.82 -3.37
CA ASP A 50 3.00 14.19 -4.70
C ASP A 50 2.54 12.94 -5.46
N SER A 51 3.33 11.86 -5.40
CA SER A 51 2.99 10.57 -6.02
C SER A 51 1.67 10.03 -5.50
N VAL A 52 1.45 9.98 -4.17
CA VAL A 52 0.19 9.43 -3.65
C VAL A 52 -1.02 10.27 -4.04
N ILE A 53 -0.90 11.61 -4.12
CA ILE A 53 -2.00 12.49 -4.53
C ILE A 53 -2.33 12.27 -6.02
N ARG A 54 -1.32 12.16 -6.89
CA ARG A 54 -1.49 11.92 -8.32
C ARG A 54 -2.11 10.54 -8.58
N GLU A 55 -1.43 9.49 -8.11
CA GLU A 55 -1.83 8.10 -8.34
C GLU A 55 -3.25 7.82 -7.81
N TYR A 56 -3.55 8.27 -6.58
CA TYR A 56 -4.87 8.05 -6.01
C TYR A 56 -5.97 8.71 -6.83
N ARG A 57 -5.73 9.90 -7.38
CA ARG A 57 -6.66 10.58 -8.27
C ARG A 57 -6.82 9.85 -9.60
N GLU A 58 -5.73 9.38 -10.19
CA GLU A 58 -5.75 8.66 -11.47
C GLU A 58 -6.52 7.35 -11.35
N GLU A 59 -6.28 6.57 -10.29
CA GLU A 59 -6.94 5.28 -10.09
C GLU A 59 -8.40 5.43 -9.65
N THR A 60 -8.74 6.45 -8.86
CA THR A 60 -10.05 6.53 -8.20
C THR A 60 -10.93 7.67 -8.65
N GLY A 61 -10.38 8.72 -9.26
CA GLY A 61 -11.08 9.98 -9.50
C GLY A 61 -11.27 10.87 -8.26
N ILE A 62 -10.80 10.44 -7.07
CA ILE A 62 -10.93 11.18 -5.81
C ILE A 62 -9.72 12.11 -5.58
N TYR A 63 -9.99 13.29 -5.03
CA TYR A 63 -8.97 14.18 -4.50
C TYR A 63 -8.89 14.03 -2.98
N ILE A 64 -7.90 13.27 -2.50
CA ILE A 64 -7.61 13.15 -1.08
C ILE A 64 -7.06 14.47 -0.52
N LEU A 65 -7.51 14.86 0.67
CA LEU A 65 -7.08 16.07 1.35
C LEU A 65 -6.11 15.71 2.48
N ASN A 66 -4.99 16.45 2.55
CA ASN A 66 -3.98 16.33 3.61
C ASN A 66 -3.56 14.89 3.97
N PRO A 67 -3.19 14.02 3.00
CA PRO A 67 -2.77 12.66 3.31
C PRO A 67 -1.52 12.67 4.20
N GLN A 68 -1.52 11.82 5.22
CA GLN A 68 -0.45 11.68 6.22
C GLN A 68 0.28 10.35 6.04
N LEU A 69 1.61 10.38 5.97
CA LEU A 69 2.41 9.16 5.88
C LEU A 69 2.30 8.39 7.20
N LYS A 70 1.86 7.13 7.14
CA LYS A 70 1.64 6.28 8.31
C LYS A 70 2.34 4.92 8.22
N GLY A 71 2.83 4.54 7.03
CA GLY A 71 3.58 3.30 6.83
C GLY A 71 4.79 3.46 5.91
N VAL A 72 5.91 2.85 6.28
CA VAL A 72 7.12 2.73 5.44
C VAL A 72 7.58 1.28 5.42
N PHE A 73 7.51 0.64 4.26
CA PHE A 73 7.73 -0.80 4.14
C PHE A 73 8.73 -1.13 3.06
N THR A 74 9.56 -2.14 3.32
CA THR A 74 10.38 -2.81 2.32
C THR A 74 9.77 -4.18 2.03
N PHE A 75 9.60 -4.49 0.75
CA PHE A 75 9.15 -5.80 0.29
C PHE A 75 10.28 -6.47 -0.48
N ILE A 76 10.50 -7.74 -0.16
CA ILE A 76 11.59 -8.55 -0.70
C ILE A 76 10.97 -9.80 -1.30
N ILE A 77 11.35 -10.13 -2.54
CA ILE A 77 11.08 -11.44 -3.14
C ILE A 77 12.37 -12.24 -3.06
N LYS A 78 12.26 -13.41 -2.45
CA LYS A 78 13.37 -14.33 -2.25
C LYS A 78 13.11 -15.63 -3.01
N GLU A 79 14.07 -16.03 -3.83
CA GLU A 79 14.12 -17.36 -4.41
C GLU A 79 15.29 -18.10 -3.75
N GLN A 80 14.99 -19.16 -3.00
CA GLN A 80 15.96 -19.84 -2.13
C GLN A 80 16.60 -18.85 -1.12
N GLU A 81 17.92 -18.67 -1.18
CA GLU A 81 18.67 -17.76 -0.32
C GLU A 81 19.00 -16.40 -0.96
N GLN A 82 18.53 -16.15 -2.19
CA GLN A 82 18.85 -14.93 -2.95
C GLN A 82 17.67 -13.97 -3.03
N ILE A 83 17.93 -12.68 -2.86
CA ILE A 83 16.97 -11.61 -3.14
C ILE A 83 16.94 -11.40 -4.64
N VAL A 84 15.77 -11.61 -5.25
CA VAL A 84 15.56 -11.46 -6.70
C VAL A 84 14.78 -10.19 -7.06
N SER A 85 14.06 -9.60 -6.09
CA SER A 85 13.39 -8.31 -6.25
C SER A 85 13.24 -7.61 -4.90
N GLU A 86 13.35 -6.29 -4.90
CA GLU A 86 13.12 -5.43 -3.73
C GLU A 86 12.39 -4.15 -4.16
N TRP A 87 11.39 -3.75 -3.40
CA TRP A 87 10.73 -2.45 -3.57
C TRP A 87 10.32 -1.84 -2.23
N MET A 88 10.08 -0.53 -2.23
CA MET A 88 9.55 0.20 -1.09
C MET A 88 8.09 0.59 -1.32
N MET A 89 7.29 0.57 -0.25
CA MET A 89 5.93 1.08 -0.24
C MET A 89 5.76 2.11 0.88
N PHE A 90 5.19 3.26 0.52
CA PHE A 90 4.83 4.33 1.44
C PHE A 90 3.31 4.41 1.53
N THR A 91 2.76 4.05 2.69
CA THR A 91 1.32 4.05 2.90
C THR A 91 0.89 5.29 3.65
N PHE A 92 -0.02 6.02 3.03
CA PHE A 92 -0.66 7.19 3.60
C PHE A 92 -2.04 6.83 4.17
N VAL A 93 -2.53 7.69 5.04
CA VAL A 93 -3.94 7.73 5.45
C VAL A 93 -4.52 9.09 5.15
N ALA A 94 -5.80 9.12 4.82
CA ALA A 94 -6.59 10.34 4.69
C ALA A 94 -7.99 10.09 5.24
N ASP A 95 -8.59 11.13 5.80
CA ASP A 95 -9.96 11.10 6.37
C ASP A 95 -10.92 12.06 5.66
N SER A 96 -10.40 12.80 4.68
CA SER A 96 -11.11 13.87 4.01
C SER A 96 -10.75 13.89 2.55
N TYR A 97 -11.76 14.14 1.71
CA TYR A 97 -11.62 14.08 0.26
C TYR A 97 -12.67 14.96 -0.43
N THR A 98 -12.45 15.23 -1.72
CA THR A 98 -13.48 15.81 -2.59
C THR A 98 -13.63 14.99 -3.87
N GLY A 99 -14.76 15.16 -4.55
CA GLY A 99 -15.13 14.36 -5.72
C GLY A 99 -15.92 13.10 -5.37
N ARG A 100 -16.13 12.24 -6.38
CA ARG A 100 -16.75 10.92 -6.24
C ARG A 100 -15.86 9.91 -6.94
N ASN A 101 -15.73 8.71 -6.39
CA ASN A 101 -14.94 7.68 -7.05
C ASN A 101 -15.59 7.24 -8.36
N VAL A 102 -14.75 6.84 -9.31
CA VAL A 102 -15.18 5.99 -10.43
C VAL A 102 -15.53 4.61 -9.90
N ALA A 103 -16.46 3.91 -10.55
CA ALA A 103 -16.82 2.54 -10.17
C ALA A 103 -15.72 1.54 -10.55
N GLU A 104 -15.01 1.82 -11.65
CA GLU A 104 -13.97 0.97 -12.23
C GLU A 104 -12.92 1.86 -12.90
N SER A 105 -11.66 1.45 -12.81
CA SER A 105 -10.52 2.02 -13.53
C SER A 105 -9.80 0.93 -14.30
N GLU A 106 -8.75 1.28 -15.06
CA GLU A 106 -7.93 0.28 -15.76
C GLU A 106 -7.29 -0.76 -14.82
N GLU A 107 -7.11 -0.39 -13.54
CA GLU A 107 -6.50 -1.23 -12.51
C GLU A 107 -7.50 -2.17 -11.81
N GLY A 108 -8.82 -1.91 -11.93
CA GLY A 108 -9.87 -2.78 -11.43
C GLY A 108 -11.08 -2.07 -10.83
N VAL A 109 -11.81 -2.80 -9.98
CA VAL A 109 -13.09 -2.34 -9.40
C VAL A 109 -12.86 -1.64 -8.07
N LEU A 110 -13.47 -0.48 -7.89
CA LEU A 110 -13.41 0.30 -6.64
C LEU A 110 -14.65 0.09 -5.79
N LYS A 111 -14.44 -0.13 -4.49
CA LYS A 111 -15.56 -0.33 -3.57
C LYS A 111 -15.23 0.18 -2.18
N TRP A 112 -16.23 0.79 -1.56
CA TRP A 112 -16.24 1.10 -0.14
C TRP A 112 -16.56 -0.17 0.66
N HIS A 113 -15.73 -0.46 1.66
CA HIS A 113 -15.88 -1.60 2.55
C HIS A 113 -16.02 -1.13 3.99
N ASP A 114 -16.95 -1.73 4.74
CA ASP A 114 -17.04 -1.50 6.17
C ASP A 114 -15.77 -2.01 6.87
N VAL A 115 -15.24 -1.23 7.80
CA VAL A 115 -14.01 -1.52 8.54
C VAL A 115 -14.07 -2.88 9.24
N LYS A 116 -15.24 -3.26 9.77
CA LYS A 116 -15.48 -4.54 10.44
C LYS A 116 -15.30 -5.76 9.52
N ASP A 117 -15.50 -5.59 8.21
CA ASP A 117 -15.53 -6.68 7.23
C ASP A 117 -14.19 -6.85 6.51
N ILE A 118 -13.23 -5.94 6.70
CA ILE A 118 -11.93 -5.93 6.01
C ILE A 118 -11.17 -7.24 6.17
N HIS A 119 -11.22 -7.85 7.36
CA HIS A 119 -10.53 -9.12 7.67
C HIS A 119 -11.02 -10.30 6.83
N SER A 120 -12.21 -10.20 6.22
CA SER A 120 -12.78 -11.21 5.35
C SER A 120 -12.40 -11.05 3.88
N LEU A 121 -11.80 -9.92 3.51
CA LEU A 121 -11.46 -9.62 2.12
C LEU A 121 -10.21 -10.41 1.69
N PRO A 122 -10.22 -10.96 0.47
CA PRO A 122 -9.01 -11.57 -0.08
C PRO A 122 -7.96 -10.49 -0.32
N MET A 123 -6.77 -10.66 0.25
CA MET A 123 -5.64 -9.74 0.13
C MET A 123 -4.32 -10.49 0.29
N ALA A 124 -3.20 -9.84 -0.05
CA ALA A 124 -1.89 -10.37 0.30
C ALA A 124 -1.75 -10.42 1.84
N PRO A 125 -1.16 -11.48 2.43
CA PRO A 125 -1.09 -11.62 3.89
C PRO A 125 -0.46 -10.43 4.63
N GLY A 126 0.59 -9.81 4.07
CA GLY A 126 1.21 -8.63 4.66
C GLY A 126 0.34 -7.38 4.57
N ASP A 127 -0.44 -7.22 3.50
CA ASP A 127 -1.32 -6.06 3.32
C ASP A 127 -2.42 -6.03 4.37
N GLY A 128 -2.89 -7.19 4.85
CA GLY A 128 -3.84 -7.27 5.96
C GLY A 128 -3.31 -6.70 7.27
N HIS A 129 -2.05 -7.02 7.60
CA HIS A 129 -1.39 -6.42 8.77
C HIS A 129 -1.22 -4.91 8.63
N ILE A 130 -0.85 -4.45 7.44
CA ILE A 130 -0.68 -3.02 7.15
C ILE A 130 -2.02 -2.30 7.27
N LEU A 131 -3.06 -2.80 6.59
CA LEU A 131 -4.38 -2.18 6.53
C LEU A 131 -5.02 -2.08 7.91
N ASP A 132 -4.91 -3.14 8.73
CA ASP A 132 -5.43 -3.12 10.10
C ASP A 132 -4.77 -2.03 10.96
N PHE A 133 -3.45 -1.88 10.87
CA PHE A 133 -2.74 -0.79 11.55
C PHE A 133 -3.08 0.59 10.99
N MET A 134 -3.21 0.72 9.67
CA MET A 134 -3.57 2.01 9.06
C MET A 134 -4.91 2.51 9.58
N ILE A 135 -5.86 1.61 9.84
CA ILE A 135 -7.20 1.94 10.33
C ILE A 135 -7.22 2.15 11.86
N LYS A 136 -6.59 1.27 12.63
CA LYS A 136 -6.75 1.23 14.09
C LYS A 136 -5.55 1.78 14.87
N GLY A 137 -4.37 1.67 14.30
CA GLY A 137 -3.11 2.03 14.94
C GLY A 137 -2.89 3.53 15.03
N GLN A 138 -1.91 3.93 15.83
CA GLN A 138 -1.46 5.32 15.96
C GLN A 138 0.05 5.40 15.70
N GLY A 139 0.50 6.53 15.16
CA GLY A 139 1.91 6.73 14.82
C GLY A 139 2.32 6.07 13.50
N LEU A 140 3.63 5.92 13.32
CA LEU A 140 4.25 5.44 12.10
C LEU A 140 4.60 3.95 12.22
N LEU A 141 4.18 3.14 11.25
CA LEU A 141 4.55 1.74 11.14
C LEU A 141 5.70 1.55 10.16
N HIS A 142 6.75 0.86 10.60
CA HIS A 142 7.84 0.42 9.75
C HIS A 142 7.76 -1.08 9.57
N GLY A 143 8.18 -1.57 8.41
CA GLY A 143 8.22 -3.01 8.24
C GLY A 143 9.05 -3.53 7.09
N THR A 144 9.31 -4.83 7.16
CA THR A 144 9.91 -5.58 6.08
C THR A 144 9.12 -6.86 5.90
N PHE A 145 8.70 -7.14 4.66
CA PHE A 145 8.01 -8.38 4.30
C PHE A 145 8.84 -9.14 3.28
N THR A 146 9.00 -10.44 3.49
CA THR A 146 9.73 -11.33 2.57
C THR A 146 8.77 -12.36 2.01
N TYR A 147 8.71 -12.46 0.69
CA TYR A 147 7.80 -13.32 -0.05
C TYR A 147 8.56 -14.27 -0.99
N THR A 148 7.91 -15.36 -1.38
CA THR A 148 8.32 -16.17 -2.55
C THR A 148 7.94 -15.47 -3.87
N PRO A 149 8.45 -15.90 -5.04
CA PRO A 149 8.02 -15.37 -6.34
C PRO A 149 6.50 -15.49 -6.61
N ASP A 150 5.83 -16.44 -5.95
CA ASP A 150 4.38 -16.65 -6.06
C ASP A 150 3.56 -15.78 -5.08
N PHE A 151 4.24 -14.93 -4.30
CA PHE A 151 3.70 -14.07 -3.23
C PHE A 151 3.18 -14.84 -2.01
N GLU A 152 3.82 -15.94 -1.65
CA GLU A 152 3.62 -16.57 -0.34
C GLU A 152 4.49 -15.85 0.70
N LEU A 153 3.90 -15.44 1.83
CA LEU A 153 4.61 -14.70 2.87
C LEU A 153 5.52 -15.63 3.68
N LEU A 154 6.84 -15.45 3.56
CA LEU A 154 7.84 -16.24 4.28
C LEU A 154 8.09 -15.70 5.69
N SER A 155 8.24 -14.38 5.82
CA SER A 155 8.44 -13.72 7.10
C SER A 155 8.13 -12.23 7.02
N TYR A 156 7.87 -11.61 8.18
CA TYR A 156 7.77 -10.16 8.29
C TYR A 156 8.32 -9.67 9.62
N ARG A 157 8.71 -8.40 9.65
CA ARG A 157 8.97 -7.63 10.87
C ARG A 157 8.22 -6.32 10.80
N LEU A 158 7.61 -5.93 11.92
CA LEU A 158 6.87 -4.69 12.07
C LEU A 158 7.34 -3.97 13.34
N ASP A 159 7.43 -2.64 13.26
CA ASP A 159 7.78 -1.76 14.37
C ASP A 159 6.89 -0.49 14.34
N PRO A 160 6.05 -0.25 15.35
CA PRO A 160 5.87 -1.05 16.57
C PRO A 160 5.34 -2.46 16.29
N GLN A 161 5.68 -3.42 17.15
CA GLN A 161 5.08 -4.75 17.08
C GLN A 161 3.58 -4.64 17.28
N LEU A 162 2.80 -5.20 16.36
CA LEU A 162 1.35 -5.27 16.50
C LEU A 162 1.03 -6.16 17.70
N ILE A 163 0.35 -5.60 18.70
CA ILE A 163 -0.12 -6.36 19.86
C ILE A 163 -1.23 -7.29 19.35
N LYS A 164 -1.05 -8.60 19.56
CA LYS A 164 -2.04 -9.63 19.20
C LYS A 164 -3.26 -9.59 20.09
#